data_AF-A0A550C4J8-F1
#
_entry.id   AF-A0A550C4J8-F1
#
_cell.length_a   1.000
_cell.length_b   1.000
_cell.length_c   1.000
_cell.angle_alpha   90.00
_cell.angle_beta   90.00
_cell.angle_gamma   90.00
#
_symmetry.space_group_name_H-M   'P 1'
#
loop_
_entity.id
_entity.type
_entity.pdbx_description
1 polymer ?
#
loop_
_entity_poly.entity_id
_entity_poly.type
_entity_poly.pdbx_seq_one_letter_code
_entity_poly.pdbx_strand_id
1 'polypeptide(L)'
;DVLDKCNVIVEQYRAGAIEKARAYLAIQQTMPADDEAVFLAALEAQMRAIDSIDRLRNTGGARGGAAAAGLGGSAGQSKDSGNDRGGNEDVQPVKRPRSRQDDDDDGQSARKRIQTELFAWSIGNEIDKAILHPVVVETNRQLENFSRDLKGAKTNLLNTFSRPQFPDEEWGSLLSGRPVDLDRVFTSIYSVSLDSKAIERIGSVELSVGHVTPTKAIKTYGDWVTAWSAASEATLFVFPHLKADLDGYTKHVLAYFRALPAEPKHFHQRVINYDRAVRIRLSERRDLRFVDYASFTDLQLMWVSGPSAGSVNVGDGDGNKGRRSGSGARDGRKTEPCNRWNDGSCPNSPSSCRYVCRKCRSNRHSENSCPK
;
A
#
# COMPACT_ATOMS: atom_id res chain seq x y z
N ASP A 1 25.33 -16.17 -8.58
CA ASP A 1 26.57 -16.08 -9.38
C ASP A 1 26.43 -16.46 -10.86
N VAL A 2 25.74 -17.54 -11.24
CA VAL A 2 25.48 -17.84 -12.68
C VAL A 2 24.38 -16.95 -13.27
N LEU A 3 23.28 -16.76 -12.55
CA LEU A 3 22.15 -15.92 -12.98
C LEU A 3 22.57 -14.45 -13.18
N ASP A 4 23.41 -13.93 -12.29
CA ASP A 4 23.92 -12.55 -12.37
C ASP A 4 24.75 -12.32 -13.64
N LYS A 5 25.57 -13.31 -14.03
CA LYS A 5 26.36 -13.26 -15.27
C LYS A 5 25.47 -13.31 -16.51
N CYS A 6 24.43 -14.15 -16.52
CA CYS A 6 23.45 -14.17 -17.61
C CYS A 6 22.70 -12.83 -17.74
N ASN A 7 22.32 -12.22 -16.63
CA ASN A 7 21.65 -10.92 -16.63
C ASN A 7 22.56 -9.80 -17.18
N VAL A 8 23.85 -9.83 -16.88
CA VAL A 8 24.83 -8.88 -17.47
C VAL A 8 24.90 -9.04 -18.99
N ILE A 9 24.87 -10.27 -19.52
CA ILE A 9 24.88 -10.51 -20.97
C ILE A 9 23.59 -9.99 -21.62
N VAL A 10 22.43 -10.20 -20.98
CA VAL A 10 21.14 -9.66 -21.46
C VAL A 10 21.15 -8.12 -21.47
N GLU A 11 21.72 -7.48 -20.45
CA GLU A 11 21.86 -6.02 -20.41
C GLU A 11 22.85 -5.48 -21.47
N GLN A 12 23.94 -6.19 -21.74
CA GLN A 12 24.85 -5.86 -22.84
C GLN A 12 24.15 -5.97 -24.20
N TYR A 13 23.30 -6.98 -24.39
CA TYR A 13 22.48 -7.12 -25.58
C TYR A 13 21.47 -5.97 -25.70
N ARG A 14 20.83 -5.62 -24.59
CA ARG A 14 19.87 -4.51 -24.48
C ARG A 14 20.49 -3.18 -24.86
N ALA A 15 21.70 -2.91 -24.40
CA ALA A 15 22.49 -1.73 -24.74
C ALA A 15 23.01 -1.73 -26.20
N GLY A 16 22.87 -2.85 -26.93
CA GLY A 16 23.34 -2.99 -28.30
C GLY A 16 24.86 -3.22 -28.41
N ALA A 17 25.52 -3.54 -27.31
CA ALA A 17 26.97 -3.75 -27.25
C ALA A 17 27.41 -5.10 -27.86
N ILE A 18 26.49 -6.06 -27.96
CA ILE A 18 26.72 -7.39 -28.54
C ILE A 18 25.57 -7.78 -29.47
N GLU A 19 25.89 -8.52 -30.53
CA GLU A 19 24.90 -9.08 -31.45
C GLU A 19 24.20 -10.32 -30.88
N LYS A 20 23.00 -10.62 -31.41
CA LYS A 20 22.13 -11.68 -30.91
C LYS A 20 22.81 -13.05 -30.84
N ALA A 21 23.48 -13.45 -31.91
CA ALA A 21 24.21 -14.72 -31.98
C ALA A 21 25.31 -14.80 -30.90
N ARG A 22 25.96 -13.67 -30.60
CA ARG A 22 27.01 -13.57 -29.60
C ARG A 22 26.44 -13.61 -28.17
N ALA A 23 25.27 -13.03 -27.94
CA ALA A 23 24.57 -13.11 -26.67
C ALA A 23 24.13 -14.56 -26.35
N TYR A 24 23.60 -15.29 -27.32
CA TYR A 24 23.23 -16.71 -27.14
C TYR A 24 24.42 -17.60 -26.81
N LEU A 25 25.52 -17.45 -27.54
CA LEU A 25 26.72 -18.23 -27.30
C LEU A 25 27.34 -17.93 -25.93
N ALA A 26 27.33 -16.67 -25.49
CA ALA A 26 27.83 -16.28 -24.17
C ALA A 26 26.95 -16.82 -23.02
N ILE A 27 25.62 -16.83 -23.19
CA ILE A 27 24.70 -17.40 -22.20
C ILE A 27 24.92 -18.91 -22.06
N GLN A 28 25.05 -19.61 -23.20
CA GLN A 28 25.30 -21.06 -23.23
C GLN A 28 26.61 -21.44 -22.52
N GLN A 29 27.67 -20.65 -22.69
CA GLN A 29 28.97 -20.88 -22.04
C GLN A 29 28.99 -20.57 -20.54
N THR A 30 28.01 -19.80 -20.05
CA THR A 30 27.94 -19.35 -18.64
C THR A 30 27.21 -20.35 -17.75
N MET A 31 26.33 -21.17 -18.33
CA MET A 31 25.51 -22.13 -17.58
C MET A 31 26.22 -23.49 -17.43
N PRO A 32 26.30 -24.06 -16.21
CA PRO A 32 26.81 -25.41 -16.01
C PRO A 32 25.83 -26.45 -16.57
N ALA A 33 26.35 -27.46 -17.27
CA ALA A 33 25.58 -28.50 -17.95
C ALA A 33 25.29 -29.72 -17.06
N ASP A 34 25.10 -29.50 -15.75
CA ASP A 34 25.02 -30.59 -14.77
C ASP A 34 23.66 -31.33 -14.80
N ASP A 35 22.59 -30.64 -15.21
CA ASP A 35 21.25 -31.20 -15.43
C ASP A 35 20.66 -30.60 -16.73
N GLU A 36 20.48 -31.46 -17.73
CA GLU A 36 20.02 -31.08 -19.07
C GLU A 36 18.62 -30.43 -19.05
N ALA A 37 17.71 -30.89 -18.19
CA ALA A 37 16.35 -30.36 -18.14
C ALA A 37 16.30 -28.95 -17.53
N VAL A 38 17.07 -28.73 -16.46
CA VAL A 38 17.20 -27.41 -15.81
C VAL A 38 17.95 -26.44 -16.70
N PHE A 39 19.00 -26.92 -17.39
CA PHE A 39 19.77 -26.14 -18.36
C PHE A 39 18.90 -25.67 -19.54
N LEU A 40 18.12 -26.58 -20.15
CA LEU A 40 17.24 -26.22 -21.27
C LEU A 40 16.16 -25.24 -20.86
N ALA A 41 15.54 -25.42 -19.68
CA ALA A 41 14.52 -24.49 -19.18
C ALA A 41 15.10 -23.09 -18.90
N ALA A 42 16.30 -23.01 -18.31
CA ALA A 42 16.98 -21.75 -18.04
C ALA A 42 17.43 -21.05 -19.34
N LEU A 43 17.98 -21.81 -20.29
CA LEU A 43 18.38 -21.30 -21.61
C LEU A 43 17.17 -20.76 -22.39
N GLU A 44 16.05 -21.50 -22.39
CA GLU A 44 14.82 -21.10 -23.07
C GLU A 44 14.25 -19.80 -22.47
N ALA A 45 14.28 -19.64 -21.15
CA ALA A 45 13.87 -18.41 -20.48
C ALA A 45 14.74 -17.20 -20.92
N GLN A 46 16.06 -17.37 -21.02
CA GLN A 46 16.96 -16.30 -21.45
C GLN A 46 16.85 -15.99 -22.96
N MET A 47 16.62 -17.00 -23.80
CA MET A 47 16.35 -16.80 -25.22
C MET A 47 15.06 -16.02 -25.46
N ARG A 48 13.99 -16.35 -24.71
CA ARG A 48 12.72 -15.58 -24.75
C ARG A 48 12.94 -14.12 -24.36
N ALA A 49 13.82 -13.82 -23.40
CA ALA A 49 14.15 -12.45 -23.01
C ALA A 49 14.80 -11.66 -24.16
N ILE A 50 15.78 -12.26 -24.86
CA ILE A 50 16.44 -11.66 -26.02
C ILE A 50 15.46 -11.50 -27.21
N ASP A 51 14.63 -12.51 -27.49
CA ASP A 51 13.62 -12.44 -28.55
C ASP A 51 12.55 -11.37 -28.27
N SER A 52 12.20 -11.16 -27.00
CA SER A 52 11.31 -10.06 -26.59
C SER A 52 11.93 -8.69 -26.91
N ILE A 53 13.23 -8.51 -26.64
CA ILE A 53 13.96 -7.28 -26.96
C ILE A 53 13.95 -7.01 -28.48
N ASP A 54 14.09 -8.04 -29.31
CA ASP A 54 14.03 -7.89 -30.77
C ASP A 54 12.65 -7.51 -31.30
N ARG A 55 11.60 -8.13 -30.75
CA ARG A 55 10.22 -7.76 -31.10
C ARG A 55 9.95 -6.29 -30.78
N LEU A 56 10.50 -5.79 -29.67
CA LEU A 56 10.40 -4.38 -29.27
C LEU A 56 11.21 -3.45 -30.18
N ARG A 57 12.43 -3.83 -30.58
CA ARG A 57 13.23 -3.04 -31.53
C ARG A 57 12.56 -2.95 -32.91
N ASN A 58 12.02 -4.06 -33.40
CA ASN A 58 11.37 -4.11 -34.71
C ASN A 58 10.04 -3.34 -34.73
N THR A 59 9.28 -3.35 -33.63
CA THR A 59 8.03 -2.57 -33.51
C THR A 59 8.30 -1.07 -33.30
N GLY A 60 9.37 -0.71 -32.59
CA GLY A 60 9.84 0.68 -32.45
C GLY A 60 10.37 1.27 -33.76
N GLY A 61 11.16 0.51 -34.52
CA GLY A 61 11.68 0.92 -35.83
C GLY A 61 10.60 1.15 -36.89
N ALA A 62 9.57 0.30 -36.91
CA ALA A 62 8.44 0.45 -37.84
C ALA A 62 7.60 1.72 -37.59
N ARG A 63 7.53 2.18 -36.33
CA ARG A 63 6.78 3.42 -35.97
C ARG A 63 7.58 4.69 -36.21
N GLY A 64 8.91 4.66 -36.08
CA GLY A 64 9.78 5.79 -36.41
C GLY A 64 9.81 6.13 -37.90
N GLY A 65 9.72 5.12 -38.78
CA GLY A 65 9.65 5.32 -40.24
C GLY A 65 8.33 5.93 -40.71
N ALA A 66 7.21 5.59 -40.07
CA ALA A 66 5.89 6.11 -40.43
C ALA A 66 5.70 7.60 -40.03
N ALA A 67 6.34 8.05 -38.94
CA ALA A 67 6.26 9.44 -38.50
C ALA A 67 7.02 10.42 -39.42
N ALA A 68 8.09 9.95 -40.11
CA ALA A 68 8.87 10.78 -41.02
C ALA A 68 8.17 11.03 -42.38
N ALA A 69 7.25 10.14 -42.79
CA ALA A 69 6.55 10.26 -44.08
C ALA A 69 5.29 11.15 -44.04
N GLY A 70 4.81 11.53 -42.84
CA GLY A 70 3.53 12.24 -42.66
C GLY A 70 3.59 13.77 -42.66
N LEU A 71 4.78 14.38 -42.75
CA LEU A 71 4.95 15.83 -42.67
C LEU A 71 5.42 16.41 -44.02
N GLY A 72 4.53 16.37 -45.00
CA GLY A 72 4.76 16.90 -46.36
C GLY A 72 3.53 17.59 -46.93
N GLY A 73 3.22 18.78 -46.41
CA GLY A 73 2.67 19.95 -47.14
C GLY A 73 1.33 19.86 -47.87
N SER A 74 0.34 20.64 -47.41
CA SER A 74 -0.56 21.39 -48.31
C SER A 74 -1.14 22.61 -47.60
N ALA A 75 -0.73 23.78 -48.08
CA ALA A 75 -1.23 25.08 -47.67
C ALA A 75 -2.00 25.73 -48.84
N GLY A 76 -3.12 26.38 -48.51
CA GLY A 76 -3.66 27.51 -49.26
C GLY A 76 -4.96 27.26 -50.03
N GLN A 77 -6.07 27.83 -49.56
CA GLN A 77 -6.73 28.95 -50.27
C GLN A 77 -7.89 29.54 -49.46
N SER A 78 -7.78 30.85 -49.24
CA SER A 78 -8.84 31.75 -48.81
C SER A 78 -9.88 31.94 -49.93
N LYS A 79 -11.16 32.07 -49.58
CA LYS A 79 -12.09 32.95 -50.30
C LYS A 79 -13.13 33.55 -49.36
N ASP A 80 -13.08 34.88 -49.38
CA ASP A 80 -14.02 35.87 -48.87
C ASP A 80 -15.25 35.97 -49.80
N SER A 81 -16.43 36.25 -49.23
CA SER A 81 -17.54 37.04 -49.82
C SER A 81 -18.79 36.90 -48.95
N GLY A 82 -19.24 38.01 -48.37
CA GLY A 82 -20.45 38.09 -47.55
C GLY A 82 -21.76 38.19 -48.33
N ASN A 83 -22.88 38.12 -47.60
CA ASN A 83 -24.01 39.01 -47.84
C ASN A 83 -24.90 39.14 -46.58
N ASP A 84 -25.52 40.29 -46.54
CA ASP A 84 -26.19 41.01 -45.47
C ASP A 84 -27.69 40.63 -45.31
N ARG A 85 -28.27 41.01 -44.16
CA ARG A 85 -29.69 41.37 -43.86
C ARG A 85 -30.36 40.63 -42.68
N GLY A 86 -30.38 41.35 -41.55
CA GLY A 86 -31.62 41.98 -41.05
C GLY A 86 -32.49 41.20 -40.06
N GLY A 87 -32.84 41.87 -38.95
CA GLY A 87 -34.08 41.60 -38.20
C GLY A 87 -33.90 41.33 -36.71
N ASN A 88 -33.92 42.39 -35.93
CA ASN A 88 -34.00 42.44 -34.48
C ASN A 88 -35.40 41.99 -34.01
N GLU A 89 -35.53 41.17 -32.96
CA GLU A 89 -36.61 41.27 -31.96
C GLU A 89 -36.43 40.31 -30.77
N ASP A 90 -36.51 40.89 -29.58
CA ASP A 90 -36.55 40.30 -28.24
C ASP A 90 -37.74 39.35 -28.06
N VAL A 91 -37.49 38.11 -27.63
CA VAL A 91 -38.50 37.29 -26.93
C VAL A 91 -37.86 36.43 -25.83
N GLN A 92 -38.36 36.62 -24.61
CA GLN A 92 -38.05 35.88 -23.39
C GLN A 92 -38.24 34.35 -23.56
N PRO A 93 -37.45 33.49 -22.88
CA PRO A 93 -37.68 32.05 -22.92
C PRO A 93 -38.80 31.65 -21.96
N VAL A 94 -39.99 31.43 -22.54
CA VAL A 94 -41.12 30.73 -21.91
C VAL A 94 -40.78 29.26 -21.73
N LYS A 95 -41.09 28.73 -20.54
CA LYS A 95 -40.94 27.31 -20.18
C LYS A 95 -42.05 26.44 -20.80
N ARG A 96 -41.64 25.25 -21.28
CA ARG A 96 -42.37 23.96 -21.53
C ARG A 96 -42.95 23.78 -22.95
N PRO A 97 -42.98 22.54 -23.52
CA PRO A 97 -43.15 21.25 -22.82
C PRO A 97 -42.24 20.07 -23.25
N ARG A 98 -42.29 19.03 -22.42
CA ARG A 98 -41.71 17.69 -22.64
C ARG A 98 -42.23 17.08 -23.95
N SER A 99 -41.34 16.83 -24.91
CA SER A 99 -41.50 15.75 -25.88
C SER A 99 -40.82 14.51 -25.33
N ARG A 100 -41.59 13.42 -25.24
CA ARG A 100 -41.07 12.06 -25.10
C ARG A 100 -40.33 11.72 -26.39
N GLN A 101 -39.03 11.49 -26.28
CA GLN A 101 -38.30 10.69 -27.24
C GLN A 101 -37.35 9.83 -26.44
N ASP A 102 -37.61 8.52 -26.51
CA ASP A 102 -36.67 7.48 -26.15
C ASP A 102 -35.37 7.75 -26.91
N ASP A 103 -34.29 7.93 -26.17
CA ASP A 103 -32.94 7.62 -26.63
C ASP A 103 -32.10 7.32 -25.39
N ASP A 104 -31.59 6.10 -25.37
CA ASP A 104 -30.56 5.61 -24.46
C ASP A 104 -29.33 6.52 -24.56
N ASP A 105 -29.11 7.37 -23.56
CA ASP A 105 -27.83 8.07 -23.38
C ASP A 105 -27.41 7.96 -21.92
N ASP A 106 -26.68 6.87 -21.64
CA ASP A 106 -25.89 6.70 -20.42
C ASP A 106 -24.82 7.79 -20.41
N GLY A 107 -25.20 8.96 -19.88
CA GLY A 107 -24.37 10.15 -19.71
C GLY A 107 -23.25 9.94 -18.70
N GLN A 108 -22.41 8.95 -18.92
CA GLN A 108 -21.06 8.92 -18.39
C GLN A 108 -20.34 10.08 -19.06
N SER A 109 -20.17 11.20 -18.35
CA SER A 109 -19.32 12.29 -18.82
C SER A 109 -18.02 11.67 -19.33
N ALA A 110 -17.68 11.89 -20.60
CA ALA A 110 -16.52 11.32 -21.26
C ALA A 110 -15.26 11.82 -20.55
N ARG A 111 -14.91 11.19 -19.42
CA ARG A 111 -13.61 11.35 -18.78
C ARG A 111 -12.62 10.95 -19.84
N LYS A 112 -11.75 11.89 -20.22
CA LYS A 112 -10.67 11.63 -21.18
C LYS A 112 -9.96 10.35 -20.74
N ARG A 113 -10.12 9.29 -21.53
CA ARG A 113 -9.60 7.97 -21.23
C ARG A 113 -8.08 8.08 -21.29
N ILE A 114 -7.44 8.07 -20.12
CA ILE A 114 -5.99 8.15 -20.02
C ILE A 114 -5.41 6.94 -20.76
N GLN A 115 -4.42 7.19 -21.63
CA GLN A 115 -3.72 6.12 -22.33
C GLN A 115 -2.77 5.43 -21.35
N THR A 116 -3.24 4.36 -20.72
CA THR A 116 -2.51 3.60 -19.70
C THR A 116 -1.22 2.98 -20.24
N GLU A 117 -1.13 2.73 -21.55
CA GLU A 117 0.05 2.20 -22.23
C GLU A 117 1.24 3.18 -22.20
N LEU A 118 0.99 4.49 -22.06
CA LEU A 118 2.04 5.51 -22.02
C LEU A 118 2.64 5.70 -20.63
N PHE A 119 2.11 5.04 -19.60
CA PHE A 119 2.71 5.14 -18.27
C PHE A 119 4.10 4.50 -18.28
N ALA A 120 5.07 5.18 -17.67
CA ALA A 120 6.45 4.71 -17.59
C ALA A 120 6.56 3.31 -16.94
N TRP A 121 5.66 2.99 -16.00
CA TRP A 121 5.60 1.69 -15.34
C TRP A 121 4.87 0.60 -16.15
N SER A 122 4.09 0.94 -17.19
CA SER A 122 3.37 -0.06 -18.00
C SER A 122 4.32 -0.95 -18.80
N ILE A 123 5.49 -0.45 -19.19
CA ILE A 123 6.54 -1.24 -19.86
C ILE A 123 7.16 -2.25 -18.88
N GLY A 124 7.37 -1.86 -17.62
CA GLY A 124 7.86 -2.76 -16.56
C GLY A 124 6.86 -3.86 -16.24
N ASN A 125 5.58 -3.51 -16.14
CA ASN A 125 4.51 -4.45 -15.80
C ASN A 125 4.41 -5.66 -16.76
N GLU A 126 4.64 -5.48 -18.06
CA GLU A 126 4.57 -6.58 -19.03
C GLU A 126 5.76 -7.54 -18.92
N ILE A 127 6.95 -7.02 -18.60
CA ILE A 127 8.14 -7.83 -18.34
C ILE A 127 7.98 -8.58 -17.02
N ASP A 128 7.52 -7.88 -15.98
CA ASP A 128 7.32 -8.45 -14.65
C ASP A 128 6.29 -9.59 -14.71
N LYS A 129 5.17 -9.43 -15.43
CA LYS A 129 4.17 -10.50 -15.63
C LYS A 129 4.76 -11.81 -16.17
N ALA A 130 5.82 -11.75 -16.97
CA ALA A 130 6.48 -12.95 -17.52
C ALA A 130 7.40 -13.65 -16.50
N ILE A 131 7.86 -12.93 -15.47
CA ILE A 131 8.81 -13.42 -14.45
C ILE A 131 8.07 -13.80 -13.16
N LEU A 132 6.94 -13.14 -12.88
CA LEU A 132 6.16 -13.35 -11.66
C LEU A 132 5.57 -14.76 -11.60
N HIS A 133 5.50 -15.27 -10.36
CA HIS A 133 4.88 -16.55 -10.10
C HIS A 133 3.39 -16.53 -10.51
N PRO A 134 2.84 -17.61 -11.11
CA PRO A 134 1.45 -17.63 -11.62
C PRO A 134 0.39 -17.22 -10.59
N VAL A 135 0.59 -17.59 -9.32
CA VAL A 135 -0.29 -17.22 -8.20
C VAL A 135 -0.39 -15.69 -8.02
N VAL A 136 0.71 -14.96 -8.20
CA VAL A 136 0.74 -13.49 -8.10
C VAL A 136 0.03 -12.87 -9.30
N VAL A 137 0.31 -13.38 -10.49
CA VAL A 137 -0.33 -12.94 -11.74
C VAL A 137 -1.86 -13.10 -11.64
N GLU A 138 -2.33 -14.24 -11.16
CA GLU A 138 -3.77 -14.50 -10.99
C GLU A 138 -4.40 -13.60 -9.93
N THR A 139 -3.73 -13.37 -8.80
CA THR A 139 -4.20 -12.44 -7.77
C THR A 139 -4.34 -11.02 -8.31
N ASN A 140 -3.33 -10.53 -9.04
CA ASN A 140 -3.36 -9.22 -9.67
C ASN A 140 -4.47 -9.11 -10.72
N ARG A 141 -4.71 -10.15 -11.51
CA ARG A 141 -5.79 -10.21 -12.50
C ARG A 141 -7.16 -10.04 -11.83
N GLN A 142 -7.39 -10.72 -10.72
CA GLN A 142 -8.64 -10.61 -9.97
C GLN A 142 -8.80 -9.22 -9.32
N LEU A 143 -7.75 -8.69 -8.71
CA LEU A 143 -7.75 -7.33 -8.15
C LEU A 143 -8.02 -6.25 -9.21
N GLU A 144 -7.42 -6.38 -10.40
CA GLU A 144 -7.69 -5.48 -11.53
C GLU A 144 -9.18 -5.55 -11.92
N ASN A 145 -9.74 -6.76 -12.01
CA ASN A 145 -11.15 -6.95 -12.33
C ASN A 145 -12.07 -6.30 -11.27
N PHE A 146 -11.81 -6.52 -9.98
CA PHE A 146 -12.60 -5.91 -8.91
C PHE A 146 -12.46 -4.38 -8.90
N SER A 147 -11.29 -3.85 -9.24
CA SER A 147 -11.03 -2.40 -9.26
C SER A 147 -11.88 -1.62 -10.27
N ARG A 148 -12.39 -2.29 -11.32
CA ARG A 148 -13.27 -1.68 -12.33
C ARG A 148 -14.62 -1.26 -11.75
N ASP A 149 -15.17 -2.06 -10.85
CA ASP A 149 -16.36 -1.74 -10.07
C ASP A 149 -16.33 -2.43 -8.69
N LEU A 150 -15.66 -1.79 -7.73
CA LEU A 150 -15.54 -2.32 -6.37
C LEU A 150 -16.90 -2.41 -5.65
N LYS A 151 -17.85 -1.52 -5.96
CA LYS A 151 -19.17 -1.52 -5.32
C LYS A 151 -20.01 -2.67 -5.85
N GLY A 152 -19.99 -2.90 -7.15
CA GLY A 152 -20.62 -4.06 -7.78
C GLY A 152 -20.01 -5.37 -7.30
N ALA A 153 -18.67 -5.47 -7.29
CA ALA A 153 -17.96 -6.66 -6.80
C ALA A 153 -18.35 -6.98 -5.34
N LYS A 154 -18.37 -5.98 -4.46
CA LYS A 154 -18.78 -6.16 -3.06
C LYS A 154 -20.25 -6.55 -2.95
N THR A 155 -21.15 -5.91 -3.70
CA THR A 155 -22.58 -6.24 -3.68
C THR A 155 -22.83 -7.67 -4.16
N ASN A 156 -22.15 -8.10 -5.22
CA ASN A 156 -22.22 -9.46 -5.72
C ASN A 156 -21.70 -10.48 -4.68
N LEU A 157 -20.55 -10.19 -4.06
CA LEU A 157 -19.98 -10.99 -2.98
C LEU A 157 -20.95 -11.13 -1.80
N LEU A 158 -21.59 -10.02 -1.38
CA LEU A 158 -22.48 -10.03 -0.23
C LEU A 158 -23.77 -10.83 -0.45
N ASN A 159 -24.16 -11.03 -1.71
CA ASN A 159 -25.33 -11.83 -2.10
C ASN A 159 -25.01 -13.31 -2.39
N THR A 160 -23.75 -13.73 -2.21
CA THR A 160 -23.35 -15.13 -2.46
C THR A 160 -23.66 -16.03 -1.25
N PHE A 161 -24.23 -17.22 -1.52
CA PHE A 161 -24.75 -18.13 -0.49
C PHE A 161 -23.70 -18.74 0.45
N SER A 162 -22.47 -18.98 -0.01
CA SER A 162 -21.40 -19.64 0.75
C SER A 162 -20.37 -18.67 1.35
N ARG A 163 -20.72 -17.38 1.46
CA ARG A 163 -19.82 -16.35 1.98
C ARG A 163 -19.57 -16.58 3.50
N PRO A 164 -18.32 -16.64 3.97
CA PRO A 164 -18.03 -16.75 5.39
C PRO A 164 -18.45 -15.48 6.17
N GLN A 165 -18.60 -15.61 7.48
CA GLN A 165 -18.85 -14.45 8.35
C GLN A 165 -17.58 -13.59 8.46
N PHE A 166 -17.68 -12.33 8.06
CA PHE A 166 -16.53 -11.41 8.05
C PHE A 166 -17.01 -9.95 8.05
N PRO A 167 -16.25 -9.00 8.65
CA PRO A 167 -16.67 -7.60 8.72
C PRO A 167 -16.93 -6.97 7.35
N ASP A 168 -17.98 -6.16 7.24
CA ASP A 168 -18.33 -5.47 5.98
C ASP A 168 -17.21 -4.56 5.47
N GLU A 169 -16.53 -3.83 6.36
CA GLU A 169 -15.40 -2.98 6.00
C GLU A 169 -14.23 -3.79 5.43
N GLU A 170 -13.94 -4.94 6.03
CA GLU A 170 -12.79 -5.77 5.65
C GLU A 170 -13.02 -6.52 4.33
N TRP A 171 -14.27 -6.77 3.91
CA TRP A 171 -14.56 -7.19 2.53
C TRP A 171 -14.10 -6.15 1.51
N GLY A 172 -14.30 -4.86 1.81
CA GLY A 172 -13.83 -3.76 0.96
C GLY A 172 -12.30 -3.70 0.90
N SER A 173 -11.64 -3.89 2.04
CA SER A 173 -10.17 -3.98 2.11
C SER A 173 -9.65 -5.13 1.24
N LEU A 174 -10.24 -6.32 1.37
CA LEU A 174 -9.83 -7.51 0.62
C LEU A 174 -9.99 -7.35 -0.89
N LEU A 175 -11.16 -6.88 -1.36
CA LEU A 175 -11.44 -6.67 -2.78
C LEU A 175 -10.58 -5.56 -3.42
N SER A 176 -10.13 -4.59 -2.62
CA SER A 176 -9.24 -3.52 -3.07
C SER A 176 -7.75 -3.86 -2.95
N GLY A 177 -7.40 -5.06 -2.46
CA GLY A 177 -6.02 -5.48 -2.25
C GLY A 177 -5.32 -4.72 -1.13
N ARG A 178 -6.08 -4.19 -0.16
CA ARG A 178 -5.58 -3.55 1.05
C ARG A 178 -5.38 -4.58 2.16
N PRO A 179 -4.53 -4.31 3.16
CA PRO A 179 -4.29 -5.28 4.22
C PRO A 179 -5.53 -5.37 5.10
N VAL A 180 -5.96 -6.60 5.39
CA VAL A 180 -7.05 -6.87 6.34
C VAL A 180 -6.63 -6.48 7.76
N ASP A 181 -7.45 -5.75 8.49
CA ASP A 181 -7.18 -5.45 9.90
C ASP A 181 -7.68 -6.59 10.81
N LEU A 182 -6.75 -7.40 11.31
CA LEU A 182 -7.09 -8.52 12.17
C LEU A 182 -7.70 -8.07 13.51
N ASP A 183 -7.40 -6.86 14.03
CA ASP A 183 -8.03 -6.35 15.26
C ASP A 183 -9.53 -6.12 15.04
N ARG A 184 -9.93 -5.68 13.84
CA ARG A 184 -11.34 -5.51 13.44
C ARG A 184 -12.03 -6.85 13.23
N VAL A 185 -11.37 -7.78 12.55
CA VAL A 185 -11.88 -9.16 12.39
C VAL A 185 -12.11 -9.78 13.77
N PHE A 186 -11.12 -9.70 14.65
CA PHE A 186 -11.22 -10.21 16.02
C PHE A 186 -12.35 -9.54 16.80
N THR A 187 -12.47 -8.21 16.73
CA THR A 187 -13.57 -7.49 17.38
C THR A 187 -14.94 -7.97 16.88
N SER A 188 -15.10 -8.18 15.57
CA SER A 188 -16.37 -8.61 14.97
C SER A 188 -16.84 -9.98 15.45
N ILE A 189 -15.92 -10.92 15.70
CA ILE A 189 -16.25 -12.29 16.14
C ILE A 189 -16.96 -12.27 17.51
N TYR A 190 -16.66 -11.27 18.33
CA TYR A 190 -17.29 -11.12 19.66
C TYR A 190 -18.29 -9.96 19.72
N SER A 191 -18.58 -9.29 18.61
CA SER A 191 -19.58 -8.24 18.61
C SER A 191 -20.96 -8.86 18.71
N VAL A 192 -21.68 -8.52 19.78
CA VAL A 192 -23.10 -8.85 19.95
C VAL A 192 -23.98 -7.77 19.30
N SER A 193 -23.41 -6.59 19.03
CA SER A 193 -24.14 -5.46 18.44
C SER A 193 -24.10 -5.53 16.91
N LEU A 194 -25.25 -5.25 16.28
CA LEU A 194 -25.33 -5.03 14.84
C LEU A 194 -24.47 -3.80 14.48
N ASP A 195 -23.67 -3.94 13.43
CA ASP A 195 -22.74 -2.93 12.93
C ASP A 195 -23.52 -1.67 12.52
N SER A 196 -23.71 -0.75 13.47
CA SER A 196 -24.55 0.43 13.30
C SER A 196 -23.67 1.59 12.91
N LYS A 197 -23.62 1.89 11.60
CA LYS A 197 -23.14 3.18 11.12
C LYS A 197 -24.11 4.26 11.63
N ALA A 198 -23.75 4.88 12.75
CA ALA A 198 -24.48 6.03 13.26
C ALA A 198 -24.12 7.24 12.38
N ILE A 199 -25.05 7.65 11.52
CA ILE A 199 -25.00 8.93 10.84
C ILE A 199 -25.76 9.91 11.72
N GLU A 200 -25.03 10.74 12.46
CA GLU A 200 -25.64 11.82 13.24
C GLU A 200 -25.56 13.13 12.45
N ARG A 201 -26.71 13.77 12.23
CA ARG A 201 -26.77 15.11 11.62
C ARG A 201 -26.69 16.17 12.71
N ILE A 202 -25.67 17.02 12.66
CA ILE A 202 -25.61 18.24 13.45
C ILE A 202 -25.78 19.43 12.48
N GLY A 203 -27.00 19.95 12.41
CA GLY A 203 -27.35 21.07 11.52
C GLY A 203 -27.29 20.70 10.04
N SER A 204 -26.43 21.38 9.27
CA SER A 204 -26.17 21.15 7.84
C SER A 204 -24.99 20.22 7.57
N VAL A 205 -24.34 19.69 8.61
CA VAL A 205 -23.19 18.79 8.50
C VAL A 205 -23.61 17.38 8.92
N GLU A 206 -23.41 16.42 8.02
CA GLU A 206 -23.59 15.00 8.29
C GLU A 206 -22.30 14.45 8.91
N LEU A 207 -22.35 14.06 10.18
CA LEU A 207 -21.25 13.39 10.86
C LEU A 207 -21.47 11.87 10.70
N SER A 208 -20.89 11.29 9.66
CA SER A 208 -20.83 9.83 9.54
C SER A 208 -19.73 9.29 10.47
N VAL A 209 -20.08 8.84 11.67
CA VAL A 209 -19.14 8.09 12.54
C VAL A 209 -19.18 6.65 12.06
N GLY A 210 -18.50 6.40 10.94
CA GLY A 210 -18.56 5.14 10.20
C GLY A 210 -17.32 4.26 10.32
N HIS A 211 -16.43 4.51 11.28
CA HIS A 211 -15.33 3.60 11.59
C HIS A 211 -15.55 3.04 12.99
N VAL A 212 -15.97 1.78 13.07
CA VAL A 212 -15.90 1.03 14.31
C VAL A 212 -14.42 0.90 14.64
N THR A 213 -13.97 1.67 15.63
CA THR A 213 -12.62 1.51 16.16
C THR A 213 -12.58 0.11 16.78
N PRO A 214 -11.65 -0.78 16.39
CA PRO A 214 -11.62 -2.12 16.94
C PRO A 214 -11.51 -2.06 18.47
N THR A 215 -12.55 -2.55 19.15
CA THR A 215 -12.65 -2.52 20.62
C THR A 215 -11.73 -3.56 21.26
N LYS A 216 -11.37 -4.61 20.52
CA LYS A 216 -10.43 -5.64 20.95
C LYS A 216 -9.19 -5.62 20.07
N ALA A 217 -8.03 -5.66 20.72
CA ALA A 217 -6.73 -5.82 20.07
C ALA A 217 -6.23 -7.24 20.27
N ILE A 218 -5.62 -7.82 19.23
CA ILE A 218 -4.98 -9.13 19.27
C ILE A 218 -3.69 -9.01 20.09
N LYS A 219 -3.61 -9.79 21.17
CA LYS A 219 -2.46 -9.76 22.09
C LYS A 219 -1.82 -11.13 22.28
N THR A 220 -2.58 -12.19 22.02
CA THR A 220 -2.15 -13.56 22.29
C THR A 220 -2.14 -14.41 21.02
N TYR A 221 -1.48 -15.56 21.12
CA TYR A 221 -1.53 -16.61 20.11
C TYR A 221 -2.98 -17.02 19.78
N GLY A 222 -3.82 -17.21 20.80
CA GLY A 222 -5.21 -17.62 20.62
C GLY A 222 -6.01 -16.57 19.85
N ASP A 223 -5.86 -15.29 20.24
CA ASP A 223 -6.51 -14.18 19.53
C ASP A 223 -6.11 -14.15 18.05
N TRP A 224 -4.80 -14.32 17.78
CA TRP A 224 -4.26 -14.32 16.43
C TRP A 224 -4.81 -15.49 15.62
N VAL A 225 -4.81 -16.72 16.16
CA VAL A 225 -5.34 -17.90 15.45
C VAL A 225 -6.82 -17.70 15.11
N THR A 226 -7.63 -17.21 16.05
CA THR A 226 -9.05 -16.94 15.81
C THR A 226 -9.26 -15.91 14.70
N ALA A 227 -8.57 -14.77 14.75
CA ALA A 227 -8.73 -13.72 13.74
C ALA A 227 -8.15 -14.12 12.37
N TRP A 228 -6.98 -14.74 12.37
CA TRP A 228 -6.29 -15.19 11.16
C TRP A 228 -7.06 -16.30 10.44
N SER A 229 -7.70 -17.21 11.17
CA SER A 229 -8.53 -18.26 10.56
C SER A 229 -9.71 -17.65 9.79
N ALA A 230 -10.42 -16.71 10.40
CA ALA A 230 -11.53 -16.00 9.74
C ALA A 230 -11.04 -15.16 8.53
N ALA A 231 -9.91 -14.46 8.67
CA ALA A 231 -9.32 -13.71 7.57
C ALA A 231 -8.84 -14.63 6.42
N SER A 232 -8.27 -15.79 6.75
CA SER A 232 -7.81 -16.77 5.76
C SER A 232 -9.00 -17.38 5.00
N GLU A 233 -10.08 -17.73 5.70
CA GLU A 233 -11.30 -18.24 5.08
C GLU A 233 -11.91 -17.22 4.11
N ALA A 234 -12.04 -15.95 4.53
CA ALA A 234 -12.50 -14.86 3.67
C ALA A 234 -11.57 -14.64 2.47
N THR A 235 -10.24 -14.71 2.69
CA THR A 235 -9.25 -14.56 1.62
C THR A 235 -9.35 -15.70 0.61
N LEU A 236 -9.51 -16.95 1.05
CA LEU A 236 -9.66 -18.11 0.18
C LEU A 236 -10.99 -18.12 -0.57
N PHE A 237 -12.04 -17.54 0.02
CA PHE A 237 -13.30 -17.35 -0.67
C PHE A 237 -13.15 -16.43 -1.89
N VAL A 238 -12.37 -15.35 -1.76
CA VAL A 238 -12.11 -14.40 -2.86
C VAL A 238 -11.01 -14.90 -3.81
N PHE A 239 -9.95 -15.49 -3.27
CA PHE A 239 -8.75 -15.93 -3.99
C PHE A 239 -8.44 -17.42 -3.71
N PRO A 240 -9.18 -18.37 -4.30
CA PRO A 240 -9.04 -19.80 -3.99
C PRO A 240 -7.64 -20.38 -4.27
N HIS A 241 -6.92 -19.81 -5.25
CA HIS A 241 -5.58 -20.23 -5.64
C HIS A 241 -4.50 -19.91 -4.60
N LEU A 242 -4.79 -19.09 -3.58
CA LEU A 242 -3.85 -18.75 -2.50
C LEU A 242 -3.74 -19.82 -1.40
N LYS A 243 -4.44 -20.95 -1.51
CA LYS A 243 -4.47 -21.97 -0.45
C LYS A 243 -3.09 -22.45 0.01
N ALA A 244 -2.22 -22.85 -0.91
CA ALA A 244 -0.89 -23.35 -0.57
C ALA A 244 -0.05 -22.27 0.11
N ASP A 245 -0.13 -21.03 -0.38
CA ASP A 245 0.62 -19.88 0.14
C ASP A 245 0.15 -19.49 1.55
N LEU A 246 -1.16 -19.43 1.79
CA LEU A 246 -1.72 -19.14 3.11
C LEU A 246 -1.45 -20.27 4.11
N ASP A 247 -1.55 -21.53 3.71
CA ASP A 247 -1.22 -22.67 4.57
C ASP A 247 0.28 -22.65 4.95
N GLY A 248 1.16 -22.34 3.99
CA GLY A 248 2.60 -22.20 4.21
C GLY A 248 2.92 -21.06 5.18
N TYR A 249 2.35 -19.89 4.93
CA TYR A 249 2.58 -18.72 5.79
C TYR A 249 1.97 -18.86 7.18
N THR A 250 0.81 -19.52 7.30
CA THR A 250 0.25 -19.87 8.61
C THR A 250 1.23 -20.70 9.42
N LYS A 251 1.81 -21.75 8.82
CA LYS A 251 2.83 -22.58 9.49
C LYS A 251 4.07 -21.77 9.88
N HIS A 252 4.49 -20.83 9.02
CA HIS A 252 5.61 -19.92 9.28
C HIS A 252 5.39 -19.05 10.50
N VAL A 253 4.25 -18.33 10.58
CA VAL A 253 3.93 -17.49 11.75
C VAL A 253 3.75 -18.32 13.01
N LEU A 254 3.09 -19.48 12.92
CA LEU A 254 2.94 -20.43 14.03
C LEU A 254 4.30 -20.92 14.56
N ALA A 255 5.32 -21.08 13.69
CA ALA A 255 6.65 -21.47 14.13
C ALA A 255 7.27 -20.42 15.06
N TYR A 256 7.06 -19.12 14.82
CA TYR A 256 7.53 -18.08 15.74
C TYR A 256 6.81 -18.09 17.08
N PHE A 257 5.48 -18.29 17.09
CA PHE A 257 4.74 -18.43 18.35
C PHE A 257 5.17 -19.66 19.16
N ARG A 258 5.63 -20.73 18.51
CA ARG A 258 6.18 -21.91 19.22
C ARG A 258 7.61 -21.68 19.71
N ALA A 259 8.41 -20.94 18.95
CA ALA A 259 9.81 -20.68 19.26
C ALA A 259 9.99 -19.63 20.36
N LEU A 260 9.06 -18.67 20.46
CA LEU A 260 9.09 -17.62 21.47
C LEU A 260 8.18 -17.97 22.65
N PRO A 261 8.62 -17.75 23.90
CA PRO A 261 7.79 -18.02 25.06
C PRO A 261 6.59 -17.06 25.14
N ALA A 262 5.49 -17.56 25.69
CA ALA A 262 4.27 -16.76 25.86
C ALA A 262 4.43 -15.61 26.87
N GLU A 263 5.35 -15.77 27.81
CA GLU A 263 5.75 -14.73 28.75
C GLU A 263 7.25 -14.41 28.61
N PRO A 264 7.63 -13.11 28.72
CA PRO A 264 6.75 -11.97 28.92
C PRO A 264 5.94 -11.63 27.66
N LYS A 265 4.71 -11.13 27.83
CA LYS A 265 3.74 -10.83 26.75
C LYS A 265 4.27 -10.13 25.50
N HIS A 266 5.34 -9.34 25.61
CA HIS A 266 5.94 -8.63 24.48
C HIS A 266 6.50 -9.57 23.40
N PHE A 267 6.85 -10.83 23.73
CA PHE A 267 7.33 -11.79 22.73
C PHE A 267 6.26 -12.19 21.72
N HIS A 268 5.04 -12.50 22.19
CA HIS A 268 3.93 -12.76 21.27
C HIS A 268 3.51 -11.51 20.50
N GLN A 269 3.57 -10.32 21.14
CA GLN A 269 3.30 -9.06 20.45
C GLN A 269 4.27 -8.81 19.27
N ARG A 270 5.53 -9.22 19.40
CA ARG A 270 6.52 -9.13 18.32
C ARG A 270 6.13 -9.98 17.10
N VAL A 271 5.62 -11.19 17.33
CA VAL A 271 5.12 -12.07 16.24
C VAL A 271 3.89 -11.45 15.57
N ILE A 272 2.96 -10.90 16.35
CA ILE A 272 1.76 -10.22 15.83
C ILE A 272 2.15 -9.01 14.98
N ASN A 273 3.12 -8.20 15.44
CA ASN A 273 3.59 -7.04 14.70
C ASN A 273 4.34 -7.42 13.42
N TYR A 274 5.12 -8.51 13.46
CA TYR A 274 5.75 -9.09 12.27
C TYR A 274 4.70 -9.47 11.22
N ASP A 275 3.68 -10.24 11.62
CA ASP A 275 2.59 -10.63 10.72
C ASP A 275 1.89 -9.40 10.10
N ARG A 276 1.56 -8.41 10.94
CA ARG A 276 0.95 -7.16 10.48
C ARG A 276 1.82 -6.46 9.43
N ALA A 277 3.13 -6.37 9.66
CA ALA A 277 4.06 -5.74 8.75
C ALA A 277 4.18 -6.51 7.42
N VAL A 278 4.19 -7.84 7.46
CA VAL A 278 4.20 -8.68 6.24
C VAL A 278 2.95 -8.45 5.41
N ARG A 279 1.76 -8.45 6.03
CA ARG A 279 0.49 -8.20 5.34
C ARG A 279 0.41 -6.80 4.74
N ILE A 280 0.90 -5.78 5.44
CA ILE A 280 1.01 -4.42 4.89
C ILE A 280 1.91 -4.41 3.66
N ARG A 281 3.11 -4.98 3.75
CA ARG A 281 4.04 -5.02 2.60
C ARG A 281 3.46 -5.76 1.41
N LEU A 282 2.80 -6.91 1.63
CA LEU A 282 2.09 -7.65 0.58
C LEU A 282 0.95 -6.85 -0.05
N SER A 283 0.29 -5.98 0.72
CA SER A 283 -0.77 -5.12 0.19
C SER A 283 -0.25 -3.89 -0.56
N GLU A 284 1.00 -3.50 -0.34
CA GLU A 284 1.66 -2.37 -1.00
C GLU A 284 2.43 -2.81 -2.26
N ARG A 285 2.87 -4.06 -2.30
CA ARG A 285 3.60 -4.66 -3.41
C ARG A 285 2.72 -5.64 -4.18
N ARG A 286 2.82 -5.63 -5.51
CA ARG A 286 2.03 -6.51 -6.40
C ARG A 286 2.84 -7.68 -6.95
N ASP A 287 4.04 -7.89 -6.43
CA ASP A 287 5.02 -8.86 -6.95
C ASP A 287 5.46 -9.90 -5.91
N LEU A 288 4.85 -9.92 -4.73
CA LEU A 288 5.24 -10.77 -3.61
C LEU A 288 4.18 -11.82 -3.28
N ARG A 289 4.63 -12.98 -2.79
CA ARG A 289 3.80 -14.00 -2.15
C ARG A 289 4.03 -14.07 -0.66
N PHE A 290 3.04 -14.61 0.06
CA PHE A 290 3.13 -14.89 1.49
C PHE A 290 4.31 -15.81 1.87
N VAL A 291 4.72 -16.70 0.96
CA VAL A 291 5.80 -17.68 1.19
C VAL A 291 7.17 -17.21 0.71
N ASP A 292 7.29 -15.97 0.20
CA ASP A 292 8.57 -15.40 -0.23
C ASP A 292 9.34 -14.85 0.98
N TYR A 293 9.64 -15.73 1.95
CA TYR A 293 10.16 -15.35 3.27
C TYR A 293 11.43 -14.49 3.21
N ALA A 294 12.28 -14.70 2.19
CA ALA A 294 13.48 -13.90 1.97
C ALA A 294 13.15 -12.40 1.83
N SER A 295 12.03 -12.06 1.19
CA SER A 295 11.54 -10.69 1.01
C SER A 295 11.02 -10.03 2.29
N PHE A 296 10.94 -10.79 3.39
CA PHE A 296 10.50 -10.34 4.71
C PHE A 296 11.60 -10.45 5.78
N THR A 297 12.84 -10.74 5.39
CA THR A 297 13.96 -10.93 6.34
C THR A 297 14.21 -9.69 7.18
N ASP A 298 14.13 -8.50 6.59
CA ASP A 298 14.25 -7.21 7.29
C ASP A 298 13.12 -7.01 8.32
N LEU A 299 11.88 -7.42 8.01
CA LEU A 299 10.76 -7.37 8.95
C LEU A 299 10.94 -8.38 10.09
N GLN A 300 11.44 -9.58 9.77
CA GLN A 300 11.76 -10.59 10.76
C GLN A 300 12.85 -10.08 11.71
N LEU A 301 13.90 -9.48 11.16
CA LEU A 301 14.95 -8.85 11.96
C LEU A 301 14.40 -7.72 12.81
N MET A 302 13.55 -6.85 12.27
CA MET A 302 13.00 -5.72 13.03
C MET A 302 12.10 -6.16 14.19
N TRP A 303 11.22 -7.13 13.94
CA TRP A 303 10.16 -7.48 14.89
C TRP A 303 10.49 -8.71 15.74
N VAL A 304 11.09 -9.76 15.16
CA VAL A 304 11.27 -11.07 15.81
C VAL A 304 12.69 -11.28 16.38
N SER A 305 13.74 -10.83 15.69
CA SER A 305 15.12 -11.10 16.10
C SER A 305 15.84 -9.91 16.72
N GLY A 306 15.53 -8.69 16.31
CA GLY A 306 16.23 -7.46 16.72
C GLY A 306 15.73 -6.94 18.07
N PRO A 307 16.53 -6.09 18.76
CA PRO A 307 16.06 -5.37 19.93
C PRO A 307 14.80 -4.61 19.51
N SER A 308 13.66 -4.92 20.13
CA SER A 308 12.34 -4.46 19.68
C SER A 308 12.41 -3.00 19.27
N ALA A 309 11.91 -2.64 18.08
CA ALA A 309 11.90 -1.27 17.56
C ALA A 309 11.12 -0.25 18.45
N GLY A 310 10.59 -0.70 19.59
CA GLY A 310 10.01 0.12 20.66
C GLY A 310 10.62 -0.07 22.05
N SER A 311 11.79 -0.72 22.18
CA SER A 311 12.48 -0.92 23.47
C SER A 311 13.36 0.28 23.82
N VAL A 312 12.73 1.45 23.97
CA VAL A 312 13.25 2.47 24.88
C VAL A 312 12.65 2.14 26.24
N ASN A 313 13.50 1.73 27.18
CA ASN A 313 13.14 1.34 28.54
C ASN A 313 12.18 2.38 29.19
N VAL A 314 10.91 2.02 29.32
CA VAL A 314 10.05 2.62 30.35
C VAL A 314 10.06 1.62 31.49
N GLY A 315 10.85 1.95 32.51
CA GLY A 315 10.95 1.17 33.73
C GLY A 315 9.60 1.00 34.40
N ASP A 316 9.44 -0.19 34.97
CA ASP A 316 8.42 -0.58 35.91
C ASP A 316 8.21 0.49 37.00
N GLY A 317 6.95 0.83 37.24
CA GLY A 317 6.53 1.86 38.15
C GLY A 317 5.06 1.67 38.48
N ASP A 318 4.81 0.67 39.31
CA ASP A 318 3.55 0.38 39.98
C ASP A 318 2.97 1.64 40.67
N GLY A 319 1.65 1.80 40.64
CA GLY A 319 0.95 2.88 41.36
C GLY A 319 -0.16 3.61 40.61
N ASN A 320 -1.22 2.91 40.21
CA ASN A 320 -2.49 3.56 39.85
C ASN A 320 -3.17 4.16 41.10
N LYS A 321 -2.82 5.39 41.47
CA LYS A 321 -3.71 6.31 42.20
C LYS A 321 -4.03 7.46 41.27
N GLY A 322 -5.26 7.47 40.78
CA GLY A 322 -5.75 8.52 39.89
C GLY A 322 -5.71 9.91 40.53
N ARG A 323 -5.52 10.91 39.68
CA ARG A 323 -6.30 12.15 39.69
C ARG A 323 -6.12 12.91 38.38
N ARG A 324 -7.22 13.56 38.02
CA ARG A 324 -7.54 14.29 36.79
C ARG A 324 -6.60 15.46 36.48
N SER A 325 -6.78 15.97 35.25
CA SER A 325 -6.26 17.21 34.65
C SER A 325 -4.99 16.96 33.85
N GLY A 326 -4.91 17.19 32.55
CA GLY A 326 -5.49 18.29 31.77
C GLY A 326 -4.37 18.84 30.88
N SER A 327 -4.69 19.03 29.60
CA SER A 327 -3.91 19.72 28.56
C SER A 327 -2.56 19.13 28.12
N GLY A 328 -2.45 18.96 26.80
CA GLY A 328 -1.28 18.42 26.12
C GLY A 328 -0.07 19.34 26.03
N ALA A 329 1.02 18.76 25.52
CA ALA A 329 2.05 19.41 24.69
C ALA A 329 2.98 18.27 24.22
N ARG A 330 3.14 18.03 22.91
CA ARG A 330 3.99 18.79 21.97
C ARG A 330 5.44 18.92 22.45
N ASP A 331 6.25 18.01 21.93
CA ASP A 331 7.35 18.33 21.01
C ASP A 331 8.36 19.41 21.47
N GLY A 332 9.46 18.95 22.04
CA GLY A 332 10.74 19.01 21.32
C GLY A 332 11.23 20.38 20.82
N ARG A 333 11.13 21.46 21.62
CA ARG A 333 11.89 22.69 21.35
C ARG A 333 12.65 23.17 22.59
N LYS A 334 13.98 23.18 22.44
CA LYS A 334 15.01 23.96 23.17
C LYS A 334 14.52 24.58 24.48
N THR A 335 14.80 23.90 25.61
CA THR A 335 14.41 24.30 26.97
C THR A 335 14.86 25.72 27.31
N GLU A 336 13.88 26.64 27.31
CA GLU A 336 14.02 27.99 27.84
C GLU A 336 14.37 27.94 29.35
N PRO A 337 15.13 28.93 29.87
CA PRO A 337 15.41 29.02 31.30
C PRO A 337 14.11 29.07 32.12
N CYS A 338 14.06 28.29 33.19
CA CYS A 338 12.88 28.17 34.04
C CYS A 338 12.53 29.51 34.69
N ASN A 339 11.48 30.14 34.20
CA ASN A 339 10.96 31.39 34.74
C ASN A 339 10.46 31.24 36.18
N ARG A 340 9.84 30.11 36.52
CA ARG A 340 9.33 29.81 37.88
C ARG A 340 10.44 29.74 38.94
N TRP A 341 11.68 29.53 38.53
CA TRP A 341 12.82 29.56 39.43
C TRP A 341 13.10 30.96 39.99
N ASN A 342 12.97 31.98 39.15
CA ASN A 342 13.14 33.38 39.59
C ASN A 342 12.03 33.82 40.53
N ASP A 343 10.84 33.26 40.35
CA ASP A 343 9.66 33.56 41.18
C ASP A 343 9.62 32.73 42.48
N GLY A 344 10.66 31.92 42.77
CA GLY A 344 10.77 31.13 44.00
C GLY A 344 9.75 29.98 44.15
N SER A 345 9.02 29.66 43.07
CA SER A 345 7.91 28.70 43.05
C SER A 345 8.24 27.42 42.27
N CYS A 346 9.52 27.23 41.91
CA CYS A 346 9.95 26.03 41.19
C CYS A 346 10.07 24.83 42.16
N PRO A 347 9.40 23.70 41.89
CA PRO A 347 9.47 22.51 42.74
C PRO A 347 10.75 21.68 42.51
N ASN A 348 11.55 22.02 41.50
CA ASN A 348 12.78 21.31 41.17
C ASN A 348 13.95 21.80 42.03
N SER A 349 15.03 21.01 42.12
CA SER A 349 16.27 21.42 42.80
C SER A 349 17.15 22.29 41.89
N PRO A 350 18.16 23.03 42.42
CA PRO A 350 19.06 23.82 41.60
C PRO A 350 19.89 22.98 40.62
N SER A 351 20.08 21.70 40.92
CA SER A 351 20.82 20.73 40.10
C SER A 351 19.99 20.14 38.95
N SER A 352 18.67 20.16 39.05
CA SER A 352 17.73 19.57 38.07
C SER A 352 16.98 20.61 37.26
N CYS A 353 16.98 21.87 37.70
CA CYS A 353 16.36 22.97 37.01
C CYS A 353 17.38 23.80 36.24
N ARG A 354 17.14 24.02 34.94
CA ARG A 354 17.90 24.99 34.15
C ARG A 354 17.30 26.37 34.38
N TYR A 355 17.96 27.22 35.14
CA TYR A 355 17.51 28.59 35.41
C TYR A 355 18.61 29.62 35.13
N VAL A 356 18.17 30.86 34.94
CA VAL A 356 19.03 32.03 34.76
C VAL A 356 18.36 33.20 35.49
N CYS A 357 19.11 33.92 36.32
CA CYS A 357 18.65 35.11 37.02
C CYS A 357 18.26 36.20 35.99
N ARG A 358 17.05 36.77 36.11
CA ARG A 358 16.60 37.81 35.16
C ARG A 358 17.40 39.10 35.25
N LYS A 359 17.96 39.43 36.42
CA LYS A 359 18.72 40.66 36.65
C LYS A 359 20.13 40.61 36.07
N CYS A 360 20.92 39.60 36.44
CA CYS A 360 22.34 39.52 36.08
C CYS A 360 22.69 38.40 35.08
N ARG A 361 21.69 37.61 34.66
CA ARG A 361 21.87 36.42 33.80
C ARG A 361 22.80 35.33 34.35
N SER A 362 23.06 35.31 35.66
CA SER A 362 23.79 34.23 36.34
C SER A 362 22.89 33.01 36.59
N ASN A 363 23.45 31.81 36.52
CA ASN A 363 22.78 30.55 36.88
C ASN A 363 23.09 30.08 38.32
N ARG A 364 23.62 30.97 39.17
CA ARG A 364 24.01 30.64 40.56
C ARG A 364 22.96 31.00 41.62
N HIS A 365 22.01 31.87 41.27
CA HIS A 365 20.98 32.36 42.18
C HIS A 365 19.69 32.68 41.43
N SER A 366 18.57 32.72 42.14
CA SER A 366 17.30 33.26 41.64
C SER A 366 17.30 34.79 41.75
N GLU A 367 16.42 35.46 40.99
CA GLU A 367 16.27 36.92 41.01
C GLU A 367 16.11 37.55 42.41
N ASN A 368 15.47 36.83 43.34
CA ASN A 368 15.26 37.29 44.72
C ASN A 368 16.54 37.26 45.56
N SER A 369 17.51 36.42 45.20
CA SER A 369 18.80 36.29 45.87
C SER A 369 19.92 36.97 45.07
N CYS A 370 19.58 37.85 44.12
CA CYS A 370 20.54 38.57 43.32
C CYS A 370 21.18 39.70 44.14
N PRO A 371 22.51 39.71 44.35
CA PRO A 371 23.18 40.85 44.97
C PRO A 371 22.97 42.09 44.09
N LYS A 372 22.70 43.23 44.73
CA LYS A 372 22.47 44.51 44.03
C LYS A 372 23.71 44.99 43.28
#